data_AF-A0A6I4WA92-F1
#
_entry.id   AF-A0A6I4WA92-F1
#
_cell.length_a   1.000
_cell.length_b   1.000
_cell.length_c   1.000
_cell.angle_alpha   90.00
_cell.angle_beta   90.00
_cell.angle_gamma   90.00
#
_symmetry.space_group_name_H-M   'P 1'
#
loop_
_entity.id
_entity.type
_entity.pdbx_description
1 polymer ?
#
loop_
_entity_poly.entity_id
_entity_poly.type
_entity_poly.pdbx_seq_one_letter_code
_entity_poly.pdbx_strand_id
1 'polypeptide(L)'
;MKSVEPEVFLVAKPELDYAEIARYLRDVGGESWLERLDRGDLDADLNDPQNLAEFAGRLCYRSWEPGLNPNVVRVRTDQDEYLQNILRSMHGSVLEHVSFSFVLHNVSRVLTHELVRHRPGTAISQESMRFVRLQDIPFWFPEWARDDKELMERATELLEQMEQFQLWMAGHFGLDDEGVPFKEKKHRTSFMRRFAPEGVGTGLVWTANVRTLRHTIEARTAEGAEEEIRLLFGKVGEVVRAEAPALFGDYEVEDGAWIPRWRKV
;
A
#
# COMPACT_ATOMS: atom_id res chain seq x y z
N MET A 1 -14.06 -16.25 18.07
CA MET A 1 -14.22 -15.54 16.78
C MET A 1 -14.36 -14.05 17.04
N LYS A 2 -13.49 -13.28 16.40
CA LYS A 2 -13.47 -11.81 16.47
C LYS A 2 -13.93 -11.23 15.15
N SER A 3 -15.04 -10.49 15.15
CA SER A 3 -15.42 -9.70 13.99
C SER A 3 -14.43 -8.55 13.82
N VAL A 4 -13.94 -8.35 12.59
CA VAL A 4 -12.96 -7.32 12.23
C VAL A 4 -13.33 -6.67 10.90
N GLU A 5 -12.71 -5.52 10.59
CA GLU A 5 -12.82 -4.86 9.29
C GLU A 5 -11.43 -4.54 8.72
N PRO A 6 -11.23 -4.57 7.39
CA PRO A 6 -9.97 -4.20 6.76
C PRO A 6 -9.50 -2.78 7.13
N GLU A 7 -8.27 -2.68 7.59
CA GLU A 7 -7.63 -1.44 8.03
C GLU A 7 -6.33 -1.18 7.26
N VAL A 8 -6.05 0.10 7.01
CA VAL A 8 -4.86 0.58 6.30
C VAL A 8 -4.15 1.59 7.19
N PHE A 9 -2.88 1.34 7.49
CA PHE A 9 -2.02 2.27 8.21
C PHE A 9 -0.83 2.63 7.34
N LEU A 10 -0.64 3.91 7.03
CA LEU A 10 0.58 4.38 6.40
C LEU A 10 1.70 4.43 7.44
N VAL A 11 2.76 3.66 7.25
CA VAL A 11 3.86 3.54 8.23
C VAL A 11 5.20 4.04 7.70
N ALA A 12 5.33 4.28 6.39
CA ALA A 12 6.49 4.96 5.82
C ALA A 12 6.13 5.68 4.51
N LYS A 13 6.72 6.86 4.33
CA LYS A 13 6.72 7.65 3.09
C LYS A 13 8.14 8.21 2.85
N PRO A 14 8.47 8.67 1.64
CA PRO A 14 9.78 9.24 1.37
C PRO A 14 10.05 10.48 2.22
N GLU A 15 11.29 10.62 2.64
CA GLU A 15 11.85 11.80 3.29
C GLU A 15 13.12 12.19 2.53
N LEU A 16 13.25 13.47 2.19
CA LEU A 16 14.31 13.98 1.33
C LEU A 16 15.45 14.56 2.16
N ASP A 17 16.69 14.19 1.80
CA ASP A 17 17.88 14.89 2.28
C ASP A 17 18.10 16.15 1.45
N TYR A 18 17.48 17.25 1.89
CA TYR A 18 17.60 18.55 1.22
C TYR A 18 19.02 19.11 1.23
N ALA A 19 19.87 18.73 2.19
CA ALA A 19 21.26 19.18 2.22
C ALA A 19 22.06 18.56 1.06
N GLU A 20 21.87 17.26 0.82
CA GLU A 20 22.49 16.56 -0.30
C GLU A 20 21.90 16.98 -1.65
N ILE A 21 20.59 17.23 -1.71
CA ILE A 21 19.96 17.82 -2.90
C ILE A 21 20.58 19.19 -3.21
N ALA A 22 20.75 20.05 -2.21
CA ALA A 22 21.40 21.35 -2.38
C ALA A 22 22.86 21.23 -2.82
N ARG A 23 23.59 20.26 -2.26
CA ARG A 23 24.97 19.98 -2.67
C ARG A 23 25.05 19.58 -4.15
N TYR A 24 24.12 18.75 -4.63
CA TYR A 24 24.02 18.39 -6.03
C TYR A 24 23.61 19.58 -6.91
N LEU A 25 22.60 20.35 -6.51
CA LEU A 25 22.09 21.47 -7.31
C LEU A 25 23.13 22.58 -7.50
N ARG A 26 24.00 22.82 -6.50
CA ARG A 26 25.19 23.69 -6.65
C ARG A 26 26.14 23.25 -7.75
N ASP A 27 26.35 21.94 -7.89
CA ASP A 27 27.26 21.39 -8.90
C ASP A 27 26.71 21.56 -10.32
N VAL A 28 25.38 21.46 -10.46
CA VAL A 28 24.70 21.54 -11.78
C VAL A 28 24.10 22.91 -12.09
N GLY A 29 24.23 23.90 -11.19
CA GLY A 29 23.67 25.24 -11.34
C GLY A 29 22.14 25.32 -11.24
N GLY A 30 21.50 24.39 -10.52
CA GLY A 30 20.04 24.28 -10.42
C GLY A 30 19.43 24.81 -9.12
N GLU A 31 20.13 25.68 -8.40
CA GLU A 31 19.79 26.10 -7.03
C GLU A 31 18.44 26.82 -6.93
N SER A 32 17.97 27.50 -7.99
CA SER A 32 16.66 28.16 -8.01
C SER A 32 15.48 27.21 -7.78
N TRP A 33 15.66 25.90 -7.98
CA TRP A 33 14.65 24.91 -7.60
C TRP A 33 14.39 24.90 -6.09
N LEU A 34 15.43 25.06 -5.27
CA LEU A 34 15.31 25.14 -3.81
C LEU A 34 14.70 26.45 -3.34
N GLU A 35 14.96 27.55 -4.05
CA GLU A 35 14.38 28.85 -3.70
C GLU A 35 12.84 28.85 -3.77
N ARG A 36 12.23 27.87 -4.46
CA ARG A 36 10.76 27.67 -4.47
C ARG A 36 10.27 26.97 -3.20
N LEU A 37 11.10 26.14 -2.57
CA LEU A 37 10.81 25.51 -1.27
C LEU A 37 10.83 26.58 -0.15
N ASP A 38 11.80 27.50 -0.20
CA ASP A 38 11.97 28.55 0.82
C ASP A 38 10.91 29.66 0.75
N ARG A 39 10.26 29.86 -0.41
CA ARG A 39 9.22 30.88 -0.61
C ARG A 39 7.82 30.46 -0.13
N GLY A 40 7.64 29.19 0.27
CA GLY A 40 6.32 28.65 0.56
C GLY A 40 5.43 28.55 -0.70
N ASP A 41 6.04 28.49 -1.89
CA ASP A 41 5.34 28.30 -3.18
C ASP A 41 4.92 26.84 -3.41
N LEU A 42 5.30 25.95 -2.50
CA LEU A 42 4.83 24.58 -2.37
C LEU A 42 3.89 24.52 -1.16
N ASP A 43 2.92 23.61 -1.16
CA ASP A 43 1.94 23.46 -0.07
C ASP A 43 2.61 23.65 1.30
N ALA A 44 1.86 24.22 2.26
CA ALA A 44 2.37 24.79 3.52
C ALA A 44 3.33 23.90 4.37
N ASP A 45 3.46 22.61 4.04
CA ASP A 45 4.51 21.69 4.46
C ASP A 45 5.17 21.04 3.23
N LEU A 46 6.49 20.89 3.22
CA LEU A 46 7.25 20.24 2.14
C LEU A 46 6.67 18.85 1.80
N ASN A 47 6.16 18.67 0.57
CA ASN A 47 5.66 17.37 0.10
C ASN A 47 6.80 16.55 -0.53
N ASP A 48 7.60 15.91 0.31
CA ASP A 48 8.73 15.07 -0.08
C ASP A 48 8.40 14.00 -1.15
N PRO A 49 7.29 13.25 -1.09
CA PRO A 49 6.89 12.35 -2.17
C PRO A 49 6.81 13.03 -3.54
N GLN A 50 6.20 14.21 -3.62
CA GLN A 50 6.03 14.97 -4.87
C GLN A 50 7.35 15.63 -5.29
N ASN A 51 8.09 16.20 -4.35
CA ASN A 51 9.40 16.80 -4.57
C ASN A 51 10.39 15.79 -5.13
N LEU A 52 10.35 14.53 -4.65
CA LEU A 52 11.18 13.45 -5.18
C LEU A 52 10.84 13.13 -6.64
N ALA A 53 9.56 13.05 -6.99
CA ALA A 53 9.13 12.82 -8.36
C ALA A 53 9.53 13.99 -9.28
N GLU A 54 9.34 15.24 -8.85
CA GLU A 54 9.75 16.41 -9.61
C GLU A 54 11.27 16.41 -9.82
N PHE A 55 12.03 16.21 -8.73
CA PHE A 55 13.48 16.18 -8.75
C PHE A 55 14.01 15.11 -9.72
N ALA A 56 13.53 13.87 -9.60
CA ALA A 56 13.92 12.78 -10.47
C ALA A 56 13.58 13.07 -11.95
N GLY A 57 12.40 13.64 -12.22
CA GLY A 57 11.99 14.01 -13.58
C GLY A 57 12.86 15.13 -14.17
N ARG A 58 13.19 16.17 -13.39
CA ARG A 58 14.02 17.29 -13.86
C ARG A 58 15.46 16.89 -14.11
N LEU A 59 15.99 15.97 -13.30
CA LEU A 59 17.33 15.42 -13.47
C LEU A 59 17.54 14.84 -14.86
N CYS A 60 16.54 14.13 -15.42
CA CYS A 60 16.63 13.52 -16.76
C CYS A 60 16.91 14.53 -17.89
N TYR A 61 16.46 15.78 -17.74
CA TYR A 61 16.57 16.82 -18.77
C TYR A 61 17.46 17.99 -18.35
N ARG A 62 18.02 17.95 -17.13
CA ARG A 62 18.67 19.10 -16.47
C ARG A 62 17.81 20.37 -16.53
N SER A 63 16.50 20.20 -16.33
CA SER A 63 15.50 21.26 -16.48
C SER A 63 15.24 22.01 -15.17
N TRP A 64 16.32 22.37 -14.47
CA TRP A 64 16.26 23.20 -13.25
C TRP A 64 16.10 24.68 -13.63
N GLU A 65 16.93 25.16 -14.56
CA GLU A 65 16.90 26.50 -15.14
C GLU A 65 17.01 26.46 -16.66
N PRO A 66 16.47 27.47 -17.38
CA PRO A 66 16.73 27.63 -18.80
C PRO A 66 18.24 27.75 -19.09
N GLY A 67 18.71 27.06 -20.12
CA GLY A 67 20.11 27.14 -20.58
C GLY A 67 21.08 26.14 -19.95
N LEU A 68 20.75 25.50 -18.81
CA LEU A 68 21.59 24.41 -18.24
C LEU A 68 21.65 23.18 -19.17
N ASN A 69 20.58 22.97 -19.91
CA ASN A 69 20.54 22.13 -21.10
C ASN A 69 20.28 23.06 -22.30
N PRO A 70 21.13 23.08 -23.34
CA PRO A 70 20.94 23.94 -24.51
C PRO A 70 19.57 23.77 -25.20
N ASN A 71 18.92 22.61 -25.03
CA ASN A 71 17.58 22.34 -25.57
C ASN A 71 16.44 22.83 -24.67
N VAL A 72 16.71 23.23 -23.43
CA VAL A 72 15.72 23.70 -22.45
C VAL A 72 15.73 25.22 -22.43
N VAL A 73 14.77 25.81 -23.14
CA VAL A 73 14.57 27.27 -23.21
C VAL A 73 13.53 27.80 -22.22
N ARG A 74 12.74 26.90 -21.62
CA ARG A 74 11.72 27.21 -20.61
C ARG A 74 11.61 26.06 -19.62
N VAL A 75 11.33 26.39 -18.36
CA VAL A 75 11.05 25.43 -17.30
C VAL A 75 9.66 25.74 -16.71
N ARG A 76 8.90 24.71 -16.35
CA ARG A 76 7.66 24.90 -15.61
C ARG A 76 7.99 25.25 -14.17
N THR A 77 7.26 26.21 -13.61
CA THR A 77 7.44 26.71 -12.23
C THR A 77 6.30 26.28 -11.31
N ASP A 78 5.26 25.67 -11.85
CA ASP A 78 4.16 25.06 -11.09
C ASP A 78 4.44 23.56 -10.96
N GLN A 79 4.49 23.04 -9.72
CA GLN A 79 4.80 21.64 -9.44
C GLN A 79 3.66 20.72 -9.93
N ASP A 80 2.42 21.10 -9.69
CA ASP A 80 1.26 20.31 -10.07
C ASP A 80 1.17 20.17 -11.60
N GLU A 81 1.36 21.26 -12.35
CA GLU A 81 1.41 21.23 -13.80
C GLU A 81 2.57 20.35 -14.30
N TYR A 82 3.72 20.38 -13.60
CA TYR A 82 4.87 19.55 -13.94
C TYR A 82 4.59 18.06 -13.73
N LEU A 83 4.06 17.67 -12.57
CA LEU A 83 3.74 16.29 -12.23
C LEU A 83 2.57 15.76 -13.09
N GLN A 84 1.54 16.56 -13.34
CA GLN A 84 0.48 16.22 -14.27
C GLN A 84 1.00 16.05 -15.71
N ASN A 85 2.01 16.83 -16.10
CA ASN A 85 2.68 16.61 -17.39
C ASN A 85 3.42 15.27 -17.43
N ILE A 86 4.08 14.85 -16.34
CA ILE A 86 4.70 13.51 -16.24
C ILE A 86 3.67 12.41 -16.47
N LEU A 87 2.50 12.51 -15.83
CA LEU A 87 1.41 11.54 -16.00
C LEU A 87 0.89 11.54 -17.45
N ARG A 88 0.57 12.71 -18.00
CA ARG A 88 0.07 12.87 -19.38
C ARG A 88 1.08 12.37 -20.43
N SER A 89 2.38 12.54 -20.18
CA SER A 89 3.45 12.06 -21.06
C SER A 89 3.80 10.59 -20.85
N MET A 90 3.15 9.88 -19.92
CA MET A 90 3.41 8.47 -19.57
C MET A 90 4.87 8.23 -19.15
N HIS A 91 5.48 9.19 -18.46
CA HIS A 91 6.85 9.06 -17.95
C HIS A 91 6.88 8.30 -16.61
N GLY A 92 6.27 7.12 -16.55
CA GLY A 92 6.02 6.41 -15.29
C GLY A 92 7.26 5.92 -14.54
N SER A 93 8.41 5.79 -15.21
CA SER A 93 9.66 5.43 -14.51
C SER A 93 10.05 6.46 -13.45
N VAL A 94 9.67 7.74 -13.62
CA VAL A 94 9.90 8.79 -12.61
C VAL A 94 9.13 8.47 -11.32
N LEU A 95 7.94 7.88 -11.44
CA LEU A 95 7.08 7.52 -10.30
C LEU A 95 7.63 6.32 -9.50
N GLU A 96 8.53 5.54 -10.08
CA GLU A 96 9.10 4.36 -9.42
C GLU A 96 10.07 4.72 -8.29
N HIS A 97 10.57 5.96 -8.25
CA HIS A 97 11.43 6.47 -7.19
C HIS A 97 10.70 6.76 -5.88
N VAL A 98 9.38 6.94 -5.93
CA VAL A 98 8.54 7.33 -4.79
C VAL A 98 7.84 6.08 -4.25
N SER A 99 8.10 5.69 -3.01
CA SER A 99 7.52 4.49 -2.39
C SER A 99 6.87 4.75 -1.05
N PHE A 100 5.73 4.10 -0.81
CA PHE A 100 4.99 4.14 0.45
C PHE A 100 4.92 2.73 1.04
N SER A 101 4.95 2.63 2.37
CA SER A 101 4.76 1.36 3.09
C SER A 101 3.53 1.42 3.97
N PHE A 102 2.70 0.40 3.85
CA PHE A 102 1.44 0.28 4.57
C PHE A 102 1.49 -0.96 5.46
N VAL A 103 0.92 -0.87 6.66
CA VAL A 103 0.41 -2.05 7.36
C VAL A 103 -1.04 -2.22 6.92
N LEU A 104 -1.32 -3.35 6.28
CA LEU A 104 -2.66 -3.78 5.92
C LEU A 104 -3.07 -4.81 6.97
N HIS A 105 -4.08 -4.49 7.77
CA HIS A 105 -4.49 -5.29 8.93
C HIS A 105 -5.94 -5.74 8.79
N ASN A 106 -6.28 -6.84 9.47
CA ASN A 106 -7.62 -7.44 9.43
C ASN A 106 -8.10 -7.76 8.01
N VAL A 107 -7.16 -8.12 7.13
CA VAL A 107 -7.42 -8.55 5.76
C VAL A 107 -7.34 -10.07 5.65
N SER A 108 -8.20 -10.71 4.87
CA SER A 108 -8.27 -12.15 4.78
C SER A 108 -7.08 -12.76 4.05
N ARG A 109 -6.83 -14.06 4.28
CA ARG A 109 -5.86 -14.80 3.46
C ARG A 109 -6.28 -14.86 1.99
N VAL A 110 -7.57 -14.85 1.67
CA VAL A 110 -8.10 -14.73 0.30
C VAL A 110 -7.59 -13.45 -0.37
N LEU A 111 -7.82 -12.29 0.25
CA LEU A 111 -7.35 -11.00 -0.25
C LEU A 111 -5.84 -11.00 -0.43
N THR A 112 -5.09 -11.45 0.60
CA THR A 112 -3.63 -11.40 0.51
C THR A 112 -3.09 -12.29 -0.62
N HIS A 113 -3.78 -13.39 -0.94
CA HIS A 113 -3.42 -14.26 -2.05
C HIS A 113 -3.60 -13.58 -3.43
N GLU A 114 -4.55 -12.65 -3.54
CA GLU A 114 -4.71 -11.78 -4.71
C GLU A 114 -3.68 -10.64 -4.75
N LEU A 115 -3.42 -10.02 -3.59
CA LEU A 115 -2.52 -8.89 -3.45
C LEU A 115 -1.07 -9.25 -3.82
N VAL A 116 -0.56 -10.40 -3.35
CA VAL A 116 0.83 -10.85 -3.59
C VAL A 116 1.13 -11.17 -5.06
N ARG A 117 0.13 -11.12 -5.95
CA ARG A 117 0.30 -11.30 -7.40
C ARG A 117 0.85 -10.05 -8.08
N HIS A 118 0.72 -8.89 -7.43
CA HIS A 118 1.32 -7.63 -7.85
C HIS A 118 2.81 -7.63 -7.47
N ARG A 119 3.68 -7.85 -8.46
CA ARG A 119 5.13 -8.08 -8.23
C ARG A 119 6.01 -6.84 -8.45
N PRO A 120 5.89 -6.11 -9.57
CA PRO A 120 6.79 -5.00 -9.86
C PRO A 120 6.68 -3.90 -8.79
N GLY A 121 7.80 -3.37 -8.33
CA GLY A 121 7.81 -2.24 -7.41
C GLY A 121 7.18 -2.51 -6.04
N THR A 122 7.05 -3.77 -5.62
CA THR A 122 6.47 -4.15 -4.32
C THR A 122 7.46 -4.86 -3.41
N ALA A 123 7.25 -4.74 -2.10
CA ALA A 123 7.86 -5.59 -1.08
C ALA A 123 6.81 -6.01 -0.06
N ILE A 124 6.91 -7.25 0.44
CA ILE A 124 5.85 -7.88 1.26
C ILE A 124 6.47 -8.58 2.46
N SER A 125 5.96 -8.28 3.66
CA SER A 125 6.21 -9.04 4.88
C SER A 125 4.89 -9.37 5.54
N GLN A 126 4.52 -10.66 5.57
CA GLN A 126 3.22 -11.10 6.05
C GLN A 126 3.34 -11.92 7.34
N GLU A 127 2.36 -11.78 8.21
CA GLU A 127 2.22 -12.60 9.40
C GLU A 127 2.28 -14.10 9.05
N SER A 128 3.14 -14.83 9.75
CA SER A 128 3.41 -16.21 9.41
C SER A 128 2.55 -17.16 10.22
N MET A 129 1.59 -17.80 9.55
CA MET A 129 0.83 -18.92 10.14
C MET A 129 1.68 -20.18 10.41
N ARG A 130 3.00 -20.16 10.14
CA ARG A 130 3.92 -21.20 10.65
C ARG A 130 4.34 -20.95 12.10
N PHE A 131 4.14 -19.73 12.58
CA PHE A 131 4.65 -19.22 13.86
C PHE A 131 3.50 -18.76 14.76
N VAL A 132 2.59 -17.97 14.20
CA VAL A 132 1.43 -17.44 14.92
C VAL A 132 0.37 -18.52 15.04
N ARG A 133 -0.09 -18.77 16.27
CA ARG A 133 -1.19 -19.69 16.56
C ARG A 133 -2.52 -18.96 16.39
N LEU A 134 -3.49 -19.64 15.81
CA LEU A 134 -4.86 -19.16 15.73
C LEU A 134 -5.58 -19.54 17.02
N GLN A 135 -5.87 -18.56 17.86
CA GLN A 135 -6.58 -18.75 19.13
C GLN A 135 -7.92 -18.03 19.15
N ASP A 136 -7.98 -16.87 18.49
CA ASP A 136 -9.19 -16.11 18.22
C ASP A 136 -9.16 -15.79 16.74
N ILE A 137 -10.01 -16.45 15.95
CA ILE A 137 -10.02 -16.32 14.48
C ILE A 137 -10.66 -14.96 14.14
N PRO A 138 -9.89 -13.98 13.63
CA PRO A 138 -10.46 -12.75 13.11
C PRO A 138 -11.15 -13.05 11.77
N PHE A 139 -12.35 -12.51 11.56
CA PHE A 139 -13.09 -12.72 10.33
C PHE A 139 -13.89 -11.46 9.96
N TRP A 140 -13.81 -11.05 8.69
CA TRP A 140 -14.59 -9.95 8.15
C TRP A 140 -15.79 -10.49 7.36
N PHE A 141 -16.93 -9.84 7.53
CA PHE A 141 -18.15 -10.11 6.76
C PHE A 141 -18.60 -8.83 6.06
N PRO A 142 -18.91 -8.88 4.76
CA PRO A 142 -19.51 -7.75 4.07
C PRO A 142 -20.91 -7.45 4.60
N GLU A 143 -21.41 -6.24 4.38
CA GLU A 143 -22.70 -5.76 4.92
C GLU A 143 -23.87 -6.68 4.55
N TRP A 144 -23.95 -7.08 3.27
CA TRP A 144 -25.01 -7.98 2.80
C TRP A 144 -25.00 -9.35 3.51
N ALA A 145 -23.82 -9.84 3.92
CA ALA A 145 -23.71 -11.10 4.64
C ALA A 145 -24.14 -10.92 6.10
N ARG A 146 -23.82 -9.78 6.72
CA ARG A 146 -24.23 -9.44 8.09
C ARG A 146 -25.76 -9.33 8.23
N ASP A 147 -26.45 -8.93 7.16
CA ASP A 147 -27.91 -8.81 7.14
C ASP A 147 -28.65 -10.16 7.02
N ASP A 148 -27.96 -11.22 6.58
CA ASP A 148 -28.48 -12.57 6.53
C ASP A 148 -28.23 -13.31 7.86
N LYS A 149 -29.26 -13.33 8.72
CA LYS A 149 -29.17 -13.95 10.05
C LYS A 149 -28.88 -15.45 10.01
N GLU A 150 -29.47 -16.19 9.08
CA GLU A 150 -29.25 -17.64 9.01
C GLU A 150 -27.81 -17.94 8.56
N LEU A 151 -27.32 -17.18 7.56
CA LEU A 151 -25.92 -17.26 7.14
C LEU A 151 -24.97 -16.96 8.31
N MET A 152 -25.21 -15.87 9.04
CA MET A 152 -24.35 -15.46 10.15
C MET A 152 -24.35 -16.49 11.29
N GLU A 153 -25.50 -17.08 11.64
CA GLU A 153 -25.59 -18.15 12.64
C GLU A 153 -24.74 -19.36 12.22
N ARG A 154 -24.96 -19.89 11.01
CA ARG A 154 -24.22 -21.05 10.50
C ARG A 154 -22.72 -20.79 10.32
N ALA A 155 -22.36 -19.61 9.84
CA ALA A 155 -20.97 -19.22 9.64
C ALA A 155 -20.24 -19.09 10.99
N THR A 156 -20.89 -18.49 11.99
CA THR A 156 -20.33 -18.35 13.34
C THR A 156 -20.10 -19.71 13.98
N GLU A 157 -21.09 -20.61 13.92
CA GLU A 157 -20.96 -21.99 14.44
C GLU A 157 -19.78 -22.74 13.80
N LEU A 158 -19.60 -22.61 12.48
CA LEU A 158 -18.48 -23.24 11.76
C LEU A 158 -17.13 -22.67 12.21
N LEU A 159 -17.02 -21.35 12.31
CA LEU A 159 -15.78 -20.68 12.72
C LEU A 159 -15.42 -21.00 14.17
N GLU A 160 -16.41 -21.08 15.07
CA GLU A 160 -16.22 -21.53 16.44
C GLU A 160 -15.69 -22.97 16.50
N GLN A 161 -16.25 -23.89 15.69
CA GLN A 161 -15.75 -25.26 15.62
C GLN A 161 -14.28 -25.32 15.14
N MET A 162 -13.92 -24.51 14.14
CA MET A 162 -12.55 -24.40 13.67
C MET A 162 -11.61 -23.87 14.76
N GLU A 163 -12.03 -22.84 15.49
CA GLU A 163 -11.28 -22.25 16.60
C GLU A 163 -11.06 -23.26 17.74
N GLN A 164 -12.12 -23.95 18.17
CA GLN A 164 -12.04 -25.00 19.18
C GLN A 164 -11.10 -26.14 18.73
N PHE A 165 -11.11 -26.48 17.44
CA PHE A 165 -10.19 -27.49 16.91
C PHE A 165 -8.72 -27.02 16.96
N GLN A 166 -8.44 -25.75 16.69
CA GLN A 166 -7.09 -25.18 16.84
C GLN A 166 -6.61 -25.23 18.31
N LEU A 167 -7.48 -24.84 19.25
CA LEU A 167 -7.18 -24.90 20.69
C LEU A 167 -6.96 -26.34 21.17
N TRP A 168 -7.82 -27.26 20.74
CA TRP A 168 -7.67 -28.69 21.05
C TRP A 168 -6.35 -29.25 20.50
N MET A 169 -5.97 -28.94 19.25
CA MET A 169 -4.69 -29.38 18.70
C MET A 169 -3.50 -28.82 19.51
N ALA A 170 -3.56 -27.55 19.93
CA ALA A 170 -2.51 -26.95 20.75
C ALA A 170 -2.34 -27.67 22.09
N GLY A 171 -3.45 -27.99 22.77
CA GLY A 171 -3.42 -28.76 24.01
C GLY A 171 -3.00 -30.22 23.81
N HIS A 172 -3.50 -30.88 22.76
CA HIS A 172 -3.14 -32.26 22.42
C HIS A 172 -1.65 -32.43 22.11
N PHE A 173 -1.03 -31.43 21.47
CA PHE A 173 0.41 -31.41 21.21
C PHE A 173 1.24 -30.88 22.39
N GLY A 174 0.63 -30.51 23.52
CA GLY A 174 1.34 -29.96 24.68
C GLY A 174 2.10 -28.67 24.36
N LEU A 175 1.60 -27.83 23.44
CA LEU A 175 2.38 -26.67 22.95
C LEU A 175 2.65 -25.62 24.02
N ASP A 176 1.85 -25.60 25.07
CA ASP A 176 1.97 -24.71 26.23
C ASP A 176 2.72 -25.35 27.40
N ASP A 177 3.14 -26.61 27.27
CA ASP A 177 3.92 -27.30 28.30
C ASP A 177 5.31 -26.67 28.44
N GLU A 178 5.80 -26.69 29.68
CA GLU A 178 7.09 -26.12 30.02
C GLU A 178 8.23 -26.89 29.33
N GLY A 179 9.22 -26.17 28.79
CA GLY A 179 10.39 -26.76 28.14
C GLY A 179 10.20 -27.23 26.69
N VAL A 180 8.99 -27.13 26.10
CA VAL A 180 8.78 -27.53 24.70
C VAL A 180 9.60 -26.63 23.75
N PRO A 181 10.52 -27.20 22.95
CA PRO A 181 11.37 -26.42 22.07
C PRO A 181 10.58 -25.66 21.00
N PHE A 182 11.01 -24.43 20.70
CA PHE A 182 10.38 -23.59 19.69
C PHE A 182 10.27 -24.27 18.30
N LYS A 183 11.27 -25.06 17.92
CA LYS A 183 11.27 -25.82 16.65
C LYS A 183 10.07 -26.77 16.57
N GLU A 184 9.69 -27.39 17.68
CA GLU A 184 8.54 -28.29 17.74
C GLU A 184 7.23 -27.51 17.69
N LYS A 185 7.12 -26.41 18.46
CA LYS A 185 5.96 -25.49 18.39
C LYS A 185 5.71 -25.02 16.96
N LYS A 186 6.76 -24.58 16.27
CA LYS A 186 6.71 -24.16 14.86
C LYS A 186 6.31 -25.30 13.92
N HIS A 187 6.83 -26.50 14.12
CA HIS A 187 6.50 -27.65 13.26
C HIS A 187 5.01 -28.02 13.37
N ARG A 188 4.48 -28.08 14.60
CA ARG A 188 3.06 -28.37 14.86
C ARG A 188 2.14 -27.24 14.39
N THR A 189 2.45 -25.98 14.71
CA THR A 189 1.70 -24.80 14.23
C THR A 189 1.62 -24.77 12.71
N SER A 190 2.73 -25.08 12.02
CA SER A 190 2.76 -25.16 10.56
C SER A 190 1.87 -26.27 9.96
N PHE A 191 1.53 -27.31 10.72
CA PHE A 191 0.53 -28.30 10.34
C PHE A 191 -0.88 -27.83 10.68
N MET A 192 -1.10 -27.30 11.88
CA MET A 192 -2.39 -26.81 12.38
C MET A 192 -3.04 -25.77 11.45
N ARG A 193 -2.24 -24.88 10.84
CA ARG A 193 -2.74 -23.89 9.87
C ARG A 193 -3.46 -24.47 8.65
N ARG A 194 -3.29 -25.77 8.36
CA ARG A 194 -4.02 -26.44 7.26
C ARG A 194 -5.53 -26.51 7.51
N PHE A 195 -5.95 -26.29 8.75
CA PHE A 195 -7.34 -26.25 9.17
C PHE A 195 -7.82 -24.82 9.44
N ALA A 196 -7.03 -23.80 9.09
CA ALA A 196 -7.46 -22.41 9.14
C ALA A 196 -8.41 -22.12 7.97
N PRO A 197 -9.49 -21.34 8.15
CA PRO A 197 -10.28 -20.88 7.03
C PRO A 197 -9.47 -19.91 6.17
N GLU A 198 -9.64 -19.91 4.84
CA GLU A 198 -9.01 -18.92 3.96
C GLU A 198 -9.50 -17.49 4.25
N GLY A 199 -10.70 -17.33 4.82
CA GLY A 199 -11.21 -16.04 5.26
C GLY A 199 -10.57 -15.51 6.55
N VAL A 200 -9.62 -16.23 7.16
CA VAL A 200 -8.96 -15.77 8.40
C VAL A 200 -8.26 -14.43 8.16
N GLY A 201 -8.62 -13.43 8.97
CA GLY A 201 -7.97 -12.13 9.00
C GLY A 201 -6.51 -12.27 9.41
N THR A 202 -5.65 -11.46 8.79
CA THR A 202 -4.21 -11.44 9.03
C THR A 202 -3.68 -10.02 8.82
N GLY A 203 -2.37 -9.86 8.94
CA GLY A 203 -1.68 -8.61 8.70
C GLY A 203 -0.47 -8.77 7.79
N LEU A 204 -0.16 -7.73 7.03
CA LEU A 204 1.08 -7.62 6.29
C LEU A 204 1.56 -6.18 6.19
N VAL A 205 2.88 -6.03 6.13
CA VAL A 205 3.50 -4.85 5.55
C VAL A 205 3.52 -5.03 4.03
N TRP A 206 3.00 -4.04 3.32
CA TRP A 206 3.06 -3.95 1.88
C TRP A 206 3.66 -2.60 1.49
N THR A 207 4.80 -2.63 0.82
CA THR A 207 5.46 -1.44 0.27
C THR A 207 5.23 -1.43 -1.23
N ALA A 208 4.90 -0.27 -1.79
CA ALA A 208 4.76 -0.11 -3.24
C ALA A 208 5.22 1.28 -3.70
N ASN A 209 5.82 1.33 -4.89
CA ASN A 209 6.10 2.60 -5.55
C ASN A 209 4.84 3.21 -6.19
N VAL A 210 4.86 4.52 -6.47
CA VAL A 210 3.68 5.24 -7.00
C VAL A 210 3.18 4.64 -8.31
N ARG A 211 4.08 4.18 -9.18
CA ARG A 211 3.68 3.53 -10.44
C ARG A 211 2.83 2.28 -10.17
N THR A 212 3.29 1.43 -9.26
CA THR A 212 2.57 0.23 -8.85
C THR A 212 1.30 0.56 -8.08
N LEU A 213 1.32 1.57 -7.20
CA LEU A 213 0.12 2.04 -6.49
C LEU A 213 -0.97 2.46 -7.47
N ARG A 214 -0.63 3.28 -8.47
CA ARG A 214 -1.59 3.70 -9.51
C ARG A 214 -2.20 2.50 -10.23
N HIS A 215 -1.36 1.57 -10.68
CA HIS A 215 -1.83 0.35 -11.34
C HIS A 215 -2.75 -0.49 -10.46
N THR A 216 -2.35 -0.71 -9.21
CA THR A 216 -3.07 -1.60 -8.29
C THR A 216 -4.39 -0.99 -7.82
N ILE A 217 -4.43 0.32 -7.56
CA ILE A 217 -5.66 1.06 -7.25
C ILE A 217 -6.65 0.93 -8.42
N GLU A 218 -6.24 1.24 -9.66
CA GLU A 218 -7.12 1.09 -10.83
C GLU A 218 -7.62 -0.36 -10.97
N ALA A 219 -6.72 -1.33 -10.89
CA ALA A 219 -7.06 -2.73 -11.14
C ALA A 219 -7.91 -3.38 -10.03
N ARG A 220 -7.73 -2.96 -8.77
CA ARG A 220 -8.35 -3.60 -7.61
C ARG A 220 -9.57 -2.88 -7.08
N THR A 221 -9.87 -1.69 -7.57
CA THR A 221 -11.13 -0.99 -7.28
C THR A 221 -12.16 -1.15 -8.40
N ALA A 222 -11.74 -1.62 -9.58
CA ALA A 222 -12.62 -1.90 -10.72
C ALA A 222 -13.83 -2.78 -10.33
N GLU A 223 -14.96 -2.55 -11.00
CA GLU A 223 -16.26 -3.18 -10.68
C GLU A 223 -16.20 -4.71 -10.51
N GLY A 224 -15.43 -5.40 -11.37
CA GLY A 224 -15.29 -6.85 -11.35
C GLY A 224 -14.29 -7.42 -10.33
N ALA A 225 -13.62 -6.58 -9.53
CA ALA A 225 -12.74 -7.04 -8.47
C ALA A 225 -13.53 -7.53 -7.25
N GLU A 226 -12.93 -8.41 -6.46
CA GLU A 226 -13.54 -8.96 -5.24
C GLU A 226 -13.80 -7.84 -4.19
N GLU A 227 -14.87 -7.98 -3.40
CA GLU A 227 -15.39 -6.93 -2.53
C GLU A 227 -14.40 -6.45 -1.47
N GLU A 228 -13.70 -7.37 -0.80
CA GLU A 228 -12.72 -7.05 0.22
C GLU A 228 -11.52 -6.27 -0.36
N ILE A 229 -11.00 -6.72 -1.50
CA ILE A 229 -9.84 -6.05 -2.12
C ILE A 229 -10.22 -4.69 -2.70
N ARG A 230 -11.47 -4.52 -3.17
CA ARG A 230 -12.02 -3.21 -3.56
C ARG A 230 -12.08 -2.25 -2.38
N LEU A 231 -12.64 -2.69 -1.26
CA LEU A 231 -12.71 -1.91 -0.03
C LEU A 231 -11.30 -1.49 0.44
N LEU A 232 -10.36 -2.43 0.45
CA LEU A 232 -8.99 -2.15 0.89
C LEU A 232 -8.29 -1.12 -0.01
N PHE A 233 -8.34 -1.30 -1.33
CA PHE A 233 -7.68 -0.38 -2.26
C PHE A 233 -8.40 0.97 -2.38
N GLY A 234 -9.69 1.03 -2.06
CA GLY A 234 -10.39 2.30 -1.82
C GLY A 234 -9.72 3.10 -0.69
N LYS A 235 -9.54 2.47 0.47
CA LYS A 235 -8.84 3.08 1.62
C LYS A 235 -7.38 3.45 1.30
N VAL A 236 -6.65 2.59 0.59
CA VAL A 236 -5.28 2.91 0.14
C VAL A 236 -5.29 4.13 -0.80
N GLY A 237 -6.24 4.19 -1.73
CA GLY A 237 -6.43 5.32 -2.64
C GLY A 237 -6.66 6.64 -1.92
N GLU A 238 -7.51 6.66 -0.90
CA GLU A 238 -7.75 7.84 -0.06
C GLU A 238 -6.47 8.33 0.62
N VAL A 239 -5.72 7.40 1.23
CA VAL A 239 -4.46 7.72 1.92
C VAL A 239 -3.45 8.33 0.95
N VAL A 240 -3.19 7.70 -0.21
CA VAL A 240 -2.18 8.22 -1.13
C VAL A 240 -2.61 9.49 -1.86
N ARG A 241 -3.91 9.70 -2.06
CA ARG A 241 -4.45 10.96 -2.59
C ARG A 241 -4.22 12.11 -1.63
N ALA A 242 -4.36 11.88 -0.33
CA ALA A 242 -4.06 12.89 0.69
C ALA A 242 -2.54 13.17 0.77
N GLU A 243 -1.70 12.14 0.68
CA GLU A 243 -0.25 12.30 0.83
C GLU A 243 0.46 12.88 -0.41
N ALA A 244 -0.03 12.58 -1.62
CA ALA A 244 0.58 13.04 -2.86
C ALA A 244 -0.49 13.44 -3.91
N PRO A 245 -1.23 14.54 -3.66
CA PRO A 245 -2.38 14.94 -4.46
C PRO A 245 -2.07 15.16 -5.95
N ALA A 246 -0.91 15.69 -6.32
CA ALA A 246 -0.51 15.86 -7.71
C ALA A 246 -0.25 14.52 -8.44
N LEU A 247 0.04 13.44 -7.71
CA LEU A 247 0.31 12.12 -8.25
C LEU A 247 -0.92 11.20 -8.30
N PHE A 248 -1.99 11.51 -7.56
CA PHE A 248 -3.21 10.70 -7.46
C PHE A 248 -4.51 11.51 -7.62
N GLY A 249 -4.43 12.82 -7.75
CA GLY A 249 -5.60 13.72 -7.83
C GLY A 249 -6.39 13.58 -9.12
N ASP A 250 -5.81 12.97 -10.15
CA ASP A 250 -6.45 12.69 -11.45
C ASP A 250 -7.42 11.51 -11.43
N TYR A 251 -7.58 10.84 -10.28
CA TYR A 251 -8.57 9.79 -10.11
C TYR A 251 -9.96 10.37 -9.81
N GLU A 252 -10.94 9.88 -10.57
CA GLU A 252 -12.37 10.02 -10.26
C GLU A 252 -12.84 8.72 -9.59
N VAL A 253 -13.77 8.84 -8.63
CA VAL A 253 -14.31 7.68 -7.89
C VAL A 253 -15.78 7.53 -8.24
N GLU A 254 -16.12 6.43 -8.89
CA GLU A 254 -17.49 6.08 -9.32
C GLU A 254 -17.83 4.68 -8.79
N ASP A 255 -18.88 4.56 -7.99
CA ASP A 255 -19.31 3.28 -7.37
C ASP A 255 -18.16 2.49 -6.72
N GLY A 256 -17.25 3.21 -6.06
CA GLY A 256 -16.06 2.65 -5.39
C GLY A 256 -14.90 2.31 -6.33
N ALA A 257 -15.06 2.42 -7.65
CA ALA A 257 -13.98 2.27 -8.62
C ALA A 257 -13.17 3.56 -8.76
N TRP A 258 -11.84 3.45 -8.65
CA TRP A 258 -10.90 4.54 -8.83
C TRP A 258 -10.42 4.55 -10.28
N ILE A 259 -10.88 5.54 -11.04
CA ILE A 259 -10.64 5.65 -12.48
C ILE A 259 -9.65 6.79 -12.74
N PRO A 260 -8.40 6.51 -13.16
CA PRO A 260 -7.45 7.56 -13.45
C PRO A 260 -7.71 8.18 -14.82
N ARG A 261 -7.54 9.50 -14.91
CA ARG A 261 -7.48 10.21 -16.20
C ARG A 261 -6.33 9.69 -17.07
N TRP A 262 -5.18 9.40 -16.46
CA TRP A 262 -4.00 8.91 -17.16
C TRP A 262 -3.71 7.45 -16.79
N ARG A 263 -4.02 6.54 -17.71
CA ARG A 263 -3.80 5.09 -17.58
C ARG A 263 -2.42 4.68 -18.09
N LYS A 264 -1.91 3.55 -17.59
CA LYS A 264 -0.62 2.94 -18.01
C LYS A 264 0.59 3.87 -17.90
N VAL A 265 0.54 4.80 -16.94
CA VAL A 265 1.70 5.60 -16.54
C VAL A 265 2.71 4.66 -15.89
#